data_AF-A0B849-F1
#
_entry.id   AF-A0B849-F1
#
_cell.length_a   1.000
_cell.length_b   1.000
_cell.length_c   1.000
_cell.angle_alpha   90.00
_cell.angle_beta   90.00
_cell.angle_gamma   90.00
#
_symmetry.space_group_name_H-M   'P 1'
#
loop_
_entity.id
_entity.type
_entity.pdbx_description
1 polymer ?
#
loop_
_entity_poly.entity_id
_entity_poly.type
_entity_poly.pdbx_seq_one_letter_code
_entity_poly.pdbx_strand_id
1 'polypeptide(L)'
;MDRFLGIVENGRLNIMMPREHCCTVKLTQIVKPAVSAEELAASHELDLSQYEGCAIMVTGELPEKRGWIFEAKIIDTAGPILTEVVRSLFC
;
A
#
# COMPACT_ATOMS: atom_id res chain seq x y z
N MET A 1 4.18 13.08 3.26
CA MET A 1 4.01 11.86 2.44
C MET A 1 5.19 10.95 2.66
N ASP A 2 4.92 9.80 3.26
CA ASP A 2 5.90 8.76 3.52
C ASP A 2 5.98 7.79 2.34
N ARG A 3 7.01 6.96 2.33
CA ARG A 3 7.21 5.90 1.34
C ARG A 3 7.03 4.54 2.00
N PHE A 4 6.26 3.69 1.33
CA PHE A 4 5.96 2.34 1.76
C PHE A 4 6.39 1.37 0.65
N LEU A 5 7.19 0.37 1.01
CA LEU A 5 7.48 -0.77 0.16
C LEU A 5 6.64 -1.94 0.65
N GLY A 6 5.97 -2.63 -0.27
CA GLY A 6 5.21 -3.82 0.07
C GLY A 6 4.93 -4.70 -1.14
N ILE A 7 4.42 -5.89 -0.88
CA ILE A 7 3.95 -6.81 -1.93
C ILE A 7 2.43 -6.76 -1.96
N VAL A 8 1.86 -6.74 -3.17
CA VAL A 8 0.41 -6.81 -3.33
C VAL A 8 -0.03 -8.27 -3.24
N GLU A 9 -0.90 -8.58 -2.28
CA GLU A 9 -1.49 -9.90 -2.10
C GLU A 9 -2.99 -9.76 -1.77
N ASN A 10 -3.82 -10.48 -2.51
CA ASN A 10 -5.28 -10.42 -2.43
C ASN A 10 -5.83 -8.99 -2.62
N GLY A 11 -5.25 -8.23 -3.56
CA GLY A 11 -5.64 -6.85 -3.83
C GLY A 11 -5.30 -5.86 -2.70
N ARG A 12 -4.45 -6.25 -1.75
CA ARG A 12 -4.02 -5.39 -0.63
C ARG A 12 -2.51 -5.28 -0.60
N LEU A 13 -2.00 -4.16 -0.09
CA LEU A 13 -0.57 -3.96 0.08
C LEU A 13 -0.12 -4.49 1.44
N ASN A 14 0.76 -5.49 1.45
CA ASN A 14 1.47 -5.93 2.64
C ASN A 14 2.73 -5.08 2.82
N ILE A 15 2.66 -4.07 3.69
CA ILE A 15 3.79 -3.18 3.97
C ILE A 15 4.92 -3.97 4.62
N MET A 16 6.11 -3.88 4.03
CA MET A 16 7.36 -4.46 4.52
C MET A 16 8.31 -3.40 5.08
N MET A 17 8.29 -2.21 4.46
CA MET A 17 9.06 -1.06 4.93
C MET A 17 8.20 0.21 4.95
N PRO A 18 8.37 1.07 5.98
CA PRO A 18 9.19 0.86 7.18
C PRO A 18 8.62 -0.24 8.11
N ARG A 19 9.50 -1.01 8.78
CA ARG A 19 9.12 -2.19 9.61
C ARG A 19 8.14 -1.88 10.74
N GLU A 20 8.15 -0.65 11.25
CA GLU A 20 7.23 -0.16 12.30
C GLU A 20 5.76 -0.18 11.86
N HIS A 21 5.52 -0.19 10.55
CA HIS A 21 4.23 -0.17 9.88
C HIS A 21 3.94 -1.48 9.15
N CYS A 22 4.57 -2.59 9.56
CA CYS A 22 4.34 -3.91 8.97
C CYS A 22 2.89 -4.36 9.18
N CYS A 23 2.03 -4.06 8.21
CA CYS A 23 0.61 -4.40 8.20
C CYS A 23 0.05 -4.44 6.77
N THR A 24 -1.05 -5.14 6.60
CA THR A 24 -1.83 -5.14 5.36
C THR A 24 -2.72 -3.91 5.30
N VAL A 25 -2.65 -3.17 4.21
CA VAL A 25 -3.44 -1.94 4.00
C VAL A 25 -4.09 -1.91 2.62
N LYS A 26 -5.17 -1.16 2.52
CA LYS A 26 -5.75 -0.74 1.25
C LYS A 26 -5.20 0.63 0.84
N LEU A 27 -5.25 0.94 -0.45
CA LEU A 27 -4.76 2.20 -0.99
C LEU A 27 -5.95 3.04 -1.48
N THR A 28 -5.93 4.35 -1.22
CA THR A 28 -6.91 5.28 -1.78
C THR A 28 -6.24 6.58 -2.21
N GLN A 29 -6.71 7.18 -3.30
CA GLN A 29 -6.20 8.44 -3.82
C GLN A 29 -6.80 9.67 -3.13
N ILE A 30 -7.79 9.50 -2.26
CA ILE A 30 -8.46 10.63 -1.60
C ILE A 30 -7.56 11.27 -0.54
N VAL A 31 -7.64 12.60 -0.47
CA VAL A 31 -7.13 13.41 0.64
C VAL A 31 -7.97 13.06 1.88
N LYS A 32 -7.31 12.77 3.01
CA LYS A 32 -7.96 12.34 4.26
C LYS A 32 -9.13 13.28 4.62
N PRO A 33 -10.40 12.83 4.55
CA PRO A 33 -11.54 13.69 4.91
C PRO A 33 -11.71 13.76 6.43
N ALA A 34 -12.15 14.91 6.94
CA ALA A 34 -12.24 15.21 8.37
C ALA A 34 -13.30 14.38 9.13
N VAL A 35 -14.29 13.80 8.44
CA VAL A 35 -15.41 13.07 9.04
C VAL A 35 -15.82 11.96 8.05
N SER A 36 -15.92 10.71 8.52
CA SER A 36 -16.28 9.47 7.78
C SER A 36 -15.35 9.02 6.63
N ALA A 37 -14.06 8.82 6.94
CA ALA A 37 -13.05 8.41 5.96
C ALA A 37 -13.17 6.98 5.43
N GLU A 38 -13.77 6.03 6.16
CA GLU A 38 -13.76 4.61 5.77
C GLU A 38 -14.71 4.30 4.59
N GLU A 39 -15.94 4.85 4.60
CA GLU A 39 -16.92 4.64 3.52
C GLU A 39 -16.51 5.38 2.24
N LEU A 40 -15.94 6.57 2.37
CA LEU A 40 -15.46 7.35 1.23
C LEU A 40 -14.17 6.76 0.61
N ALA A 41 -13.27 6.25 1.45
CA ALA A 41 -12.07 5.54 1.01
C ALA A 41 -12.42 4.22 0.31
N ALA A 42 -13.42 3.49 0.79
CA ALA A 42 -13.91 2.28 0.13
C ALA A 42 -14.46 2.55 -1.27
N SER A 43 -15.13 3.69 -1.48
CA SER A 43 -15.64 4.09 -2.81
C SER A 43 -14.54 4.53 -3.79
N HIS A 44 -13.35 4.88 -3.30
CA HIS A 44 -12.20 5.32 -4.10
C HIS A 44 -10.96 4.46 -3.82
N GLU A 45 -11.20 3.16 -3.58
CA GLU A 45 -10.15 2.17 -3.43
C GLU A 45 -9.40 2.06 -4.75
N LEU A 46 -8.06 2.11 -4.67
CA LEU A 46 -7.22 1.91 -5.82
C LEU A 46 -7.20 0.41 -6.14
N ASP A 47 -7.62 0.05 -7.35
CA ASP A 47 -7.53 -1.35 -7.80
C ASP A 47 -6.06 -1.75 -7.96
N LEU A 48 -5.63 -2.75 -7.19
CA LEU A 48 -4.28 -3.30 -7.22
C LEU A 48 -4.17 -4.60 -8.01
N SER A 49 -5.25 -5.05 -8.65
CA SER A 49 -5.29 -6.31 -9.40
C SER A 49 -4.15 -6.47 -10.40
N GLN A 50 -3.77 -5.38 -11.09
CA GLN A 50 -2.66 -5.37 -12.06
C GLN A 50 -1.26 -5.52 -11.43
N TYR A 51 -1.14 -5.35 -10.12
CA TYR A 51 0.11 -5.43 -9.36
C TYR A 51 0.17 -6.68 -8.48
N GLU A 52 -0.83 -7.55 -8.53
CA GLU A 52 -0.91 -8.75 -7.71
C GLU A 52 0.38 -9.59 -7.82
N GLY A 53 0.95 -9.97 -6.68
CA GLY A 53 2.20 -10.71 -6.59
C GLY A 53 3.46 -9.91 -6.91
N CYS A 54 3.37 -8.60 -7.18
CA CYS A 54 4.52 -7.71 -7.41
C CYS A 54 4.86 -6.93 -6.13
N ALA A 55 6.16 -6.68 -5.93
CA ALA A 55 6.61 -5.66 -4.98
C ALA A 55 6.42 -4.27 -5.60
N ILE A 56 5.74 -3.38 -4.89
CA ILE A 56 5.49 -2.00 -5.33
C ILE A 56 5.96 -1.01 -4.26
N MET A 57 6.35 0.18 -4.72
CA MET A 57 6.63 1.30 -3.86
C MET A 57 5.54 2.36 -3.99
N VAL A 58 5.01 2.80 -2.86
CA VAL A 58 3.86 3.71 -2.77
C VAL A 58 4.22 4.89 -1.90
N THR A 59 3.82 6.09 -2.30
CA THR A 59 3.82 7.28 -1.43
C THR A 59 2.42 7.54 -0.90
N GLY A 60 2.31 7.99 0.34
CA GLY A 60 1.03 8.45 0.89
C GLY A 60 1.10 8.80 2.36
N GLU A 61 -0.06 8.84 3.01
CA GLU A 61 -0.19 9.05 4.45
C GLU A 61 -0.85 7.84 5.10
N LEU A 62 -0.21 7.28 6.12
CA LEU A 62 -0.72 6.18 6.92
C LEU A 62 -1.14 6.73 8.30
N PRO A 63 -2.45 6.89 8.59
CA PRO A 63 -2.92 7.36 9.88
C PRO A 63 -2.65 6.34 11.00
N GLU A 64 -2.72 6.80 12.26
CA GLU A 64 -2.54 5.94 13.46
C GLU A 64 -3.48 4.73 13.47
N LYS A 65 -4.70 4.88 12.95
CA LYS A 65 -5.59 3.75 12.64
C LYS A 65 -5.14 3.09 11.34
N ARG A 66 -4.29 2.08 11.49
CA ARG A 66 -3.75 1.24 10.42
C ARG A 66 -4.88 0.56 9.64
N GLY A 67 -4.85 0.66 8.31
CA GLY A 67 -5.84 0.01 7.43
C GLY A 67 -5.89 0.60 6.03
N TRP A 68 -5.59 1.89 5.91
CA TRP A 68 -5.57 2.63 4.64
C TRP A 68 -4.34 3.52 4.52
N ILE A 69 -3.73 3.54 3.34
CA ILE A 69 -2.85 4.64 2.92
C ILE A 69 -3.69 5.61 2.09
N PHE A 70 -3.75 6.86 2.54
CA PHE A 70 -4.43 7.96 1.87
C PHE A 70 -3.47 8.70 0.94
N GLU A 71 -4.04 9.40 -0.05
CA GLU A 71 -3.29 10.05 -1.13
C GLU A 71 -2.25 9.12 -1.80
N ALA A 72 -2.59 7.83 -1.85
CA ALA A 72 -1.70 6.78 -2.28
C ALA A 72 -1.36 6.94 -3.78
N LYS A 73 -0.06 6.99 -4.08
CA LYS A 73 0.45 6.95 -5.44
C LYS A 73 1.51 5.88 -5.56
N ILE A 74 1.33 5.00 -6.53
CA ILE A 74 2.34 4.00 -6.89
C ILE A 74 3.42 4.73 -7.67
N ILE A 75 4.65 4.67 -7.17
CA ILE A 75 5.79 5.38 -7.75
C ILE A 75 6.81 4.44 -8.40
N ASP A 76 6.78 3.15 -8.06
CA ASP A 76 7.63 2.14 -8.68
C ASP A 76 7.02 0.73 -8.56
N THR A 77 7.38 -0.16 -9.48
CA THR A 77 6.91 -1.55 -9.53
C THR A 77 8.08 -2.46 -9.90
N ALA A 78 8.33 -3.47 -9.08
CA ALA A 78 9.34 -4.47 -9.32
C ALA A 78 8.81 -5.58 -10.23
N GLY A 79 9.66 -6.06 -11.14
CA GLY A 79 9.39 -7.31 -11.87
C GLY A 79 9.50 -8.55 -10.98
N PRO A 80 9.21 -9.76 -11.52
CA PRO A 80 9.13 -10.99 -10.75
C PRO A 80 10.40 -11.36 -9.96
N ILE A 81 11.58 -11.25 -10.60
CA ILE A 81 12.86 -11.59 -9.97
C ILE A 81 13.12 -10.69 -8.77
N LEU A 82 12.96 -9.37 -8.97
CA LEU A 82 13.20 -8.40 -7.90
C LEU A 82 12.15 -8.53 -6.79
N THR A 83 10.92 -8.91 -7.13
CA THR A 83 9.89 -9.19 -6.13
C THR A 83 10.26 -10.37 -5.22
N GLU A 84 10.79 -11.46 -5.77
CA GLU A 84 11.26 -12.59 -4.96
C GLU A 84 12.45 -12.21 -4.06
N VAL A 85 13.35 -11.34 -4.53
CA VAL A 85 14.43 -10.80 -3.69
C VAL A 85 13.87 -9.97 -2.54
N VAL A 86 12.90 -9.09 -2.81
CA VAL A 86 12.22 -8.30 -1.77
C VAL A 86 11.54 -9.23 -0.75
N ARG A 87 10.80 -10.24 -1.23
CA ARG A 87 10.17 -11.24 -0.37
C ARG A 87 11.20 -11.93 0.54
N SER A 88 12.33 -12.37 0.01
CA SER A 88 13.36 -13.05 0.80
C SER A 88 14.07 -12.16 1.84
N LEU A 89 14.13 -10.84 1.63
CA LEU A 89 14.85 -9.93 2.53
C LEU A 89 13.97 -9.39 3.66
N PHE A 90 12.66 -9.34 3.45
CA PHE A 90 11.72 -8.68 4.34
C PHE A 90 10.62 -9.61 4.90
N CYS A 91 10.40 -10.80 4.33
CA CYS A 91 9.59 -11.87 4.93
C CYS A 91 10.42 -12.80 5.83
#